data_AF-A0A0Q5D415-F1
#
_entry.id   AF-A0A0Q5D415-F1
#
_cell.length_a   1.000
_cell.length_b   1.000
_cell.length_c   1.000
_cell.angle_alpha   90.00
_cell.angle_beta   90.00
_cell.angle_gamma   90.00
#
_symmetry.space_group_name_H-M   'P 1'
#
loop_
_entity.id
_entity.type
_entity.pdbx_description
1 polymer ?
#
loop_
_entity_poly.entity_id
_entity_poly.type
_entity_poly.pdbx_seq_one_letter_code
_entity_poly.pdbx_strand_id
1 'polypeptide(L)'
;MSPNEQAAFAAGVEAMRQMAMIAAVTIEARDDASDLRQRAAAAALHGLAEGAKALKLEASAEPIHCLRTVQNNAPLDAGEA
;
A
#
# COMPACT_ATOMS: atom_id res chain seq x y z
N MET A 1 -7.23 12.92 3.24
CA MET A 1 -6.81 12.37 4.55
C MET A 1 -5.68 13.22 5.08
N SER A 2 -5.68 13.48 6.39
CA SER A 2 -4.51 14.04 7.07
C SER A 2 -3.35 13.03 7.06
N PRO A 3 -2.09 13.49 7.19
CA PRO A 3 -0.93 12.60 7.22
C PRO A 3 -1.02 11.53 8.31
N ASN A 4 -1.58 11.87 9.48
CA ASN A 4 -1.76 10.94 10.59
C ASN A 4 -2.80 9.86 10.27
N GLU A 5 -3.92 10.24 9.63
CA GLU A 5 -4.93 9.28 9.18
C GLU A 5 -4.35 8.34 8.11
N GLN A 6 -3.50 8.84 7.21
CA GLN A 6 -2.83 8.03 6.19
C GLN A 6 -1.83 7.04 6.77
N ALA A 7 -1.05 7.46 7.77
CA ALA A 7 -0.15 6.58 8.50
C ALA A 7 -0.92 5.47 9.25
N ALA A 8 -2.01 5.83 9.94
CA ALA A 8 -2.84 4.87 10.65
C ALA A 8 -3.50 3.86 9.70
N PHE A 9 -3.99 4.32 8.55
CA PHE A 9 -4.56 3.46 7.51
C PHE A 9 -3.50 2.49 6.95
N ALA A 10 -2.32 3.00 6.57
CA ALA A 10 -1.24 2.17 6.04
C ALA A 10 -0.76 1.11 7.05
N ALA A 11 -0.71 1.45 8.34
CA ALA A 11 -0.40 0.51 9.40
C ALA A 11 -1.47 -0.58 9.53
N GLY A 12 -2.75 -0.22 9.45
CA GLY A 12 -3.87 -1.16 9.47
C GLY A 12 -3.85 -2.14 8.28
N VAL A 13 -3.59 -1.63 7.08
CA VAL A 13 -3.46 -2.45 5.85
C VAL A 13 -2.30 -3.43 5.97
N GLU A 14 -1.15 -3.00 6.51
CA GLU A 14 -0.01 -3.89 6.73
C GLU A 14 -0.31 -4.97 7.78
N ALA A 15 -0.95 -4.60 8.89
CA ALA A 15 -1.36 -5.56 9.92
C ALA A 15 -2.32 -6.61 9.34
N MET A 16 -3.32 -6.19 8.56
CA MET A 16 -4.24 -7.09 7.87
C MET A 16 -3.50 -8.05 6.94
N ARG A 17 -2.55 -7.55 6.14
CA ARG A 17 -1.72 -8.36 5.23
C ARG A 17 -0.96 -9.44 5.99
N GLN A 18 -0.33 -9.08 7.09
CA GLN A 18 0.44 -10.01 7.91
C GLN A 18 -0.46 -11.09 8.53
N MET A 19 -1.61 -10.70 9.06
CA MET A 19 -2.57 -11.64 9.64
C MET A 19 -3.13 -12.60 8.60
N ALA A 20 -3.41 -12.13 7.39
CA ALA A 20 -3.85 -12.99 6.29
C ALA A 20 -2.80 -14.06 5.93
N MET A 21 -1.52 -13.66 5.82
CA MET A 21 -0.42 -14.60 5.58
C MET A 21 -0.25 -15.62 6.71
N ILE A 22 -0.32 -15.17 7.98
CA ILE A 22 -0.23 -16.06 9.15
C ILE A 22 -1.35 -17.09 9.12
N ALA A 23 -2.59 -16.65 8.86
CA ALA A 23 -3.73 -17.54 8.79
C ALA A 23 -3.61 -18.56 7.63
N ALA A 24 -3.15 -18.13 6.45
CA ALA A 24 -2.94 -19.01 5.31
C ALA A 24 -1.93 -20.13 5.63
N VAL A 25 -0.75 -19.75 6.14
CA VAL A 25 0.30 -20.71 6.52
C VAL A 25 -0.16 -21.63 7.65
N THR A 26 -0.94 -21.11 8.60
CA THR A 26 -1.49 -21.93 9.69
C THR A 26 -2.48 -22.97 9.17
N ILE A 27 -3.25 -22.66 8.13
CA ILE A 27 -4.15 -23.62 7.48
C ILE A 27 -3.33 -24.66 6.69
N GLU A 28 -2.35 -24.21 5.93
CA GLU A 28 -1.48 -25.07 5.11
C GLU A 28 -0.64 -26.04 5.94
N ALA A 29 -0.29 -25.67 7.18
CA ALA A 29 0.48 -26.52 8.09
C ALA A 29 -0.35 -27.61 8.79
N ARG A 30 -1.67 -27.66 8.60
CA ARG A 30 -2.53 -28.70 9.20
C ARG A 30 -2.54 -29.98 8.39
N ASP A 31 -2.75 -31.11 9.06
CA ASP A 31 -2.85 -32.41 8.41
C ASP A 31 -4.06 -32.52 7.45
N ASP A 32 -5.11 -31.71 7.67
CA ASP A 32 -6.30 -31.61 6.81
C ASP A 32 -6.17 -30.56 5.69
N ALA A 33 -4.99 -29.96 5.48
CA ALA A 33 -4.75 -28.94 4.46
C ALA A 33 -5.04 -29.41 3.02
N SER A 34 -5.15 -30.73 2.79
CA SER A 34 -5.59 -31.25 1.49
C SER A 34 -7.09 -31.10 1.22
N ASP A 35 -7.90 -30.83 2.25
CA ASP A 35 -9.33 -30.60 2.10
C ASP A 35 -9.59 -29.37 1.22
N LEU A 36 -10.55 -29.49 0.30
CA LEU A 36 -10.87 -28.44 -0.66
C LEU A 36 -11.21 -27.11 0.02
N ARG A 37 -11.89 -27.13 1.16
CA ARG A 37 -12.27 -25.90 1.88
C ARG A 37 -11.04 -25.23 2.48
N GLN A 38 -10.11 -25.99 3.03
CA GLN A 38 -8.87 -25.46 3.60
C GLN A 38 -8.00 -24.83 2.50
N ARG A 39 -7.87 -25.50 1.35
CA ARG A 39 -7.15 -24.96 0.19
C ARG A 39 -7.78 -23.66 -0.34
N ALA A 40 -9.10 -23.64 -0.46
CA ALA A 40 -9.82 -22.44 -0.90
C ALA A 40 -9.64 -21.28 0.09
N ALA A 41 -9.70 -21.56 1.40
CA ALA A 41 -9.46 -20.56 2.44
C ALA A 41 -8.02 -20.02 2.40
N ALA A 42 -7.02 -20.88 2.30
CA ALA A 42 -5.61 -20.47 2.17
C ALA A 42 -5.40 -19.61 0.92
N ALA A 43 -5.94 -20.02 -0.23
CA ALA A 43 -5.84 -19.26 -1.48
C ALA A 43 -6.52 -17.88 -1.38
N ALA A 44 -7.69 -17.80 -0.73
CA ALA A 44 -8.38 -16.53 -0.50
C ALA A 44 -7.57 -15.58 0.41
N LEU A 45 -6.92 -16.12 1.45
CA LEU A 45 -6.06 -15.35 2.35
C LEU A 45 -4.79 -14.85 1.67
N HIS A 46 -4.17 -15.65 0.80
CA HIS A 46 -3.07 -15.20 -0.06
C HIS A 46 -3.54 -14.09 -1.00
N GLY A 47 -4.70 -14.25 -1.64
CA GLY A 47 -5.30 -13.21 -2.49
C GLY A 47 -5.57 -11.90 -1.73
N LEU A 48 -6.06 -12.00 -0.48
CA LEU A 48 -6.24 -10.84 0.39
C LEU A 48 -4.92 -10.16 0.73
N ALA A 49 -3.86 -10.93 1.02
CA ALA A 49 -2.54 -10.38 1.33
C ALA A 49 -1.92 -9.66 0.11
N GLU A 50 -2.05 -10.23 -1.09
CA GLU A 50 -1.58 -9.57 -2.32
C GLU A 50 -2.41 -8.31 -2.63
N GLY A 51 -3.73 -8.35 -2.43
CA GLY A 51 -4.58 -7.16 -2.56
C GLY A 51 -4.20 -6.04 -1.59
N ALA A 52 -3.91 -6.39 -0.33
CA ALA A 52 -3.46 -5.42 0.68
C ALA A 52 -2.11 -4.80 0.31
N LYS A 53 -1.19 -5.59 -0.26
CA LYS A 53 0.10 -5.10 -0.77
C LYS A 53 -0.09 -4.12 -1.93
N ALA A 54 -0.98 -4.42 -2.87
CA ALA A 54 -1.29 -3.55 -4.00
C ALA A 54 -1.87 -2.20 -3.52
N LEU A 55 -2.82 -2.23 -2.58
CA LEU A 55 -3.43 -1.04 -2.00
C LEU A 55 -2.40 -0.09 -1.35
N LYS A 56 -1.35 -0.66 -0.75
CA LYS A 56 -0.25 0.10 -0.15
C LYS A 56 0.68 0.74 -1.19
N LEU A 57 0.88 0.09 -2.35
CA LEU A 57 1.64 0.64 -3.47
C LEU A 57 0.90 1.82 -4.12
N GLU A 58 -0.42 1.71 -4.28
CA GLU A 58 -1.26 2.78 -4.83
C GLU A 58 -1.38 3.97 -3.87
N ALA A 59 -1.50 3.73 -2.55
CA ALA A 59 -1.55 4.80 -1.55
C ALA A 59 -0.26 5.62 -1.44
N SER A 60 0.88 5.07 -1.88
CA SER A 60 2.17 5.79 -1.96
C SER A 60 2.31 6.61 -3.24
N ALA A 61 1.41 6.44 -4.21
CA ALA A 61 1.55 6.96 -5.56
C ALA A 61 0.59 8.13 -5.83
N GLU A 62 0.69 9.24 -5.09
CA GLU A 62 0.23 10.58 -5.53
C GLU A 62 1.00 11.72 -4.84
N PRO A 63 1.23 12.89 -5.50
CA PRO A 63 1.78 13.08 -6.83
C PRO A 63 3.07 13.95 -6.80
N ILE A 64 4.02 13.67 -7.70
CA ILE A 64 5.13 14.58 -8.00
C ILE A 64 4.54 15.84 -8.67
N HIS A 65 4.08 16.83 -7.89
CA HIS A 65 3.44 18.02 -8.50
C HIS A 65 3.89 19.41 -7.99
N CYS A 66 4.97 19.52 -7.20
CA CYS A 66 5.41 20.83 -6.68
C CYS A 66 6.92 21.14 -6.77
N LEU A 67 7.64 20.64 -7.79
CA LEU A 67 9.07 21.02 -7.97
C LEU A 67 9.40 21.76 -9.27
N ARG A 68 8.43 22.09 -10.14
CA ARG A 68 8.71 22.73 -11.45
C ARG A 68 8.42 24.22 -11.54
N THR A 69 7.76 24.85 -10.56
CA THR A 69 7.35 26.27 -10.68
C THR A 69 8.32 27.28 -10.09
N VAL A 70 9.31 26.87 -9.29
CA VAL A 70 10.28 27.81 -8.68
C VAL A 70 11.41 28.22 -9.63
N GLN A 71 11.67 27.48 -10.72
CA GLN A 71 12.79 27.79 -11.64
C GLN A 71 12.50 28.88 -12.67
N ASN A 72 11.25 29.34 -12.86
CA ASN A 72 10.91 30.26 -13.97
C ASN A 72 10.52 31.68 -13.55
N ASN A 73 10.56 32.03 -12.26
CA ASN A 73 10.28 33.39 -11.81
C ASN A 73 11.58 34.08 -11.34
N ALA A 74 12.51 34.28 -12.28
CA ALA A 74 13.48 35.37 -12.12
C ALA A 74 12.80 36.67 -12.53
N PRO A 75 12.79 37.73 -11.70
CA PRO A 75 12.35 39.04 -12.15
C PRO A 75 13.36 39.56 -13.19
N LEU A 76 12.89 39.78 -14.41
CA LEU A 76 13.56 40.67 -15.36
C LEU A 76 13.36 42.10 -14.84
N ASP A 77 14.18 42.49 -13.87
CA ASP A 77 14.25 43.88 -13.42
C ASP A 77 14.99 44.73 -14.47
N ALA A 78 14.47 45.93 -14.61
CA ALA A 78 14.80 46.93 -15.60
C ALA A 78 16.22 47.48 -15.38
N GLY A 79 16.93 47.69 -16.48
CA GLY A 79 18.12 48.53 -16.55
C GLY A 79 17.93 49.58 -17.64
N GLU A 80 17.29 50.70 -17.29
CA GLU A 80 17.49 51.98 -17.97
C GLU A 80 18.92 52.48 -17.71
N ALA A 81 19.66 52.80 -18.77
CA ALA A 81 20.63 53.89 -18.86
C ALA A 81 21.07 54.08 -20.32
#